data_AF-A0A5S9IMX0-F1
#
_entry.id   AF-A0A5S9IMX0-F1
#
_cell.length_a   1.000
_cell.length_b   1.000
_cell.length_c   1.000
_cell.angle_alpha   90.00
_cell.angle_beta   90.00
_cell.angle_gamma   90.00
#
_symmetry.space_group_name_H-M   'P 1'
#
loop_
_entity.id
_entity.type
_entity.pdbx_description
1 polymer ?
#
loop_
_entity_poly.entity_id
_entity_poly.type
_entity_poly.pdbx_seq_one_letter_code
_entity_poly.pdbx_strand_id
1 'polypeptide(L)'
;MRIFVLLVLCMCSLCFADNLFIDSSRDAQALTVEQQQLVNTIWQRQTTLNARTTEVDFKVLEGQIEIDLNLFPGKQIKVLRTEMERSRSGYVWNGIVTEGYGTATIVVEGDMATGTISQDDEVYRISPLGNGMHAISQIDSRMFPMEHPPLEENVFVEEVEEQREETQQSDSRAKTIDILVAYTPSAASTSGNISSLIKLAVTESNQSYRNSGIDIKLRLVHTYRTNYRESGDFNTDLSRFRNKNDGHMDEVHSRRDQHRADICVLIVNNKQYCGLAYVYASAQSAFAAVHYDCATGYYSFAHEIGHLQGARHNPENDSSSQPFAYGHGYQDPGRKWRTIMAYNCPGGCKRINHWSNPAKKNSGKVMGTSSRHNNARVLNTSANRMSSFR
;
A
#
# COMPACT_ATOMS: atom_id res chain seq x y z
N MET A 1 -13.15 -64.26 -19.08
CA MET A 1 -13.21 -62.78 -19.08
C MET A 1 -12.08 -62.27 -18.20
N ARG A 2 -10.98 -61.78 -18.80
CA ARG A 2 -9.79 -61.33 -18.05
C ARG A 2 -10.02 -59.88 -17.61
N ILE A 3 -10.07 -59.65 -16.30
CA ILE A 3 -10.15 -58.30 -15.72
C ILE A 3 -8.73 -57.76 -15.62
N PHE A 4 -8.41 -56.77 -16.45
CA PHE A 4 -7.21 -55.94 -16.29
C PHE A 4 -7.51 -54.91 -15.20
N VAL A 5 -6.85 -55.03 -14.05
CA VAL A 5 -6.79 -53.97 -13.04
C VAL A 5 -5.76 -52.96 -13.54
N LEU A 6 -6.24 -51.84 -14.08
CA LEU A 6 -5.41 -50.70 -14.44
C LEU A 6 -5.00 -49.99 -13.15
N LEU A 7 -3.79 -50.26 -12.66
CA LEU A 7 -3.18 -49.50 -11.57
C LEU A 7 -2.85 -48.10 -12.13
N VAL A 8 -3.69 -47.12 -11.84
CA VAL A 8 -3.35 -45.70 -12.08
C VAL A 8 -2.35 -45.30 -11.00
N LEU A 9 -1.05 -45.40 -11.31
CA LEU A 9 -0.04 -44.70 -10.55
C LEU A 9 -0.29 -43.20 -10.72
N CYS A 10 -0.90 -42.58 -9.71
CA CYS A 10 -0.84 -41.14 -9.54
C CYS A 10 0.61 -40.79 -9.19
N MET A 11 1.43 -40.50 -10.20
CA MET A 11 2.70 -39.82 -9.99
C MET A 11 2.38 -38.44 -9.43
N CYS A 12 2.39 -38.34 -8.10
CA CYS A 12 2.52 -37.07 -7.42
C CYS A 12 3.94 -36.61 -7.71
N SER A 13 4.13 -35.90 -8.83
CA SER A 13 5.36 -35.12 -9.03
C SER A 13 5.46 -34.20 -7.82
N LEU A 14 6.50 -34.42 -7.01
CA LEU A 14 6.98 -33.42 -6.07
C LEU A 14 7.39 -32.22 -6.94
N CYS A 15 6.46 -31.30 -7.18
CA CYS A 15 6.77 -30.01 -7.76
C CYS A 15 7.59 -29.30 -6.69
N PHE A 16 8.91 -29.27 -6.87
CA PHE A 16 9.74 -28.32 -6.12
C PHE A 16 9.27 -26.92 -6.51
N ALA A 17 9.14 -26.04 -5.52
CA ALA A 17 8.87 -24.63 -5.79
C ALA A 17 10.09 -24.07 -6.52
N ASP A 18 9.87 -23.45 -7.67
CA ASP A 18 10.97 -22.83 -8.42
C ASP A 18 11.29 -21.44 -7.85
N ASN A 19 12.56 -21.04 -8.03
CA ASN A 19 13.02 -19.72 -7.65
C ASN A 19 12.42 -18.67 -8.59
N LEU A 20 11.84 -17.62 -7.99
CA LEU A 20 11.30 -16.50 -8.75
C LEU A 20 12.41 -15.65 -9.39
N PHE A 21 13.51 -15.43 -8.67
CA PHE A 21 14.57 -14.55 -9.10
C PHE A 21 15.71 -15.36 -9.72
N ILE A 22 16.13 -14.98 -10.92
CA ILE A 22 17.19 -15.68 -11.62
C ILE A 22 18.53 -15.20 -11.06
N ASP A 23 19.28 -16.12 -10.43
CA ASP A 23 20.64 -15.84 -9.97
C ASP A 23 21.59 -15.84 -11.17
N SER A 24 21.94 -14.65 -11.63
CA SER A 24 22.81 -14.42 -12.79
C SER A 24 24.28 -14.75 -12.48
N SER A 25 24.59 -16.03 -12.26
CA SER A 25 25.96 -16.53 -12.28
C SER A 25 26.44 -16.88 -13.70
N ARG A 26 25.61 -16.67 -14.72
CA ARG A 26 25.95 -16.81 -16.14
C ARG A 26 25.67 -15.47 -16.81
N ASP A 27 26.74 -14.76 -17.14
CA ASP A 27 26.78 -13.49 -17.85
C ASP A 27 25.92 -12.38 -17.23
N ALA A 28 26.47 -11.71 -16.21
CA ALA A 28 25.94 -10.42 -15.77
C ALA A 28 25.92 -9.46 -16.98
N GLN A 29 24.77 -9.35 -17.64
CA GLN A 29 24.57 -8.30 -18.63
C GLN A 29 24.90 -6.97 -17.96
N ALA A 30 25.79 -6.21 -18.59
CA ALA A 30 26.10 -4.88 -18.12
C ALA A 30 24.80 -4.06 -18.12
N LEU A 31 24.44 -3.51 -16.95
CA LEU A 31 23.29 -2.62 -16.84
C LEU A 31 23.47 -1.42 -17.79
N THR A 32 22.38 -0.96 -18.40
CA THR A 32 22.41 0.31 -19.13
C THR A 32 22.69 1.47 -18.19
N VAL A 33 23.05 2.64 -18.74
CA VAL A 33 23.29 3.84 -17.93
C VAL A 33 22.05 4.22 -17.11
N GLU A 34 20.86 4.09 -17.70
CA GLU A 34 19.58 4.37 -17.05
C GLU A 34 19.30 3.36 -15.93
N GLN A 35 19.51 2.07 -16.18
CA GLN A 35 19.38 1.02 -15.16
C GLN A 35 20.35 1.27 -13.99
N GLN A 36 21.61 1.62 -14.29
CA GLN A 36 22.60 1.92 -13.26
C GLN A 36 22.21 3.16 -12.43
N GLN A 37 21.64 4.20 -13.04
CA GLN A 37 21.13 5.37 -12.32
C GLN A 37 19.97 5.01 -11.38
N LEU A 38 19.05 4.15 -11.82
CA LEU A 38 17.96 3.66 -10.98
C LEU A 38 18.49 2.81 -9.81
N VAL A 39 19.42 1.90 -10.08
CA VAL A 39 20.09 1.11 -9.04
C VAL A 39 20.78 2.03 -8.02
N ASN A 40 21.56 3.01 -8.47
CA ASN A 40 22.21 3.98 -7.59
C ASN A 40 21.19 4.76 -6.75
N THR A 41 20.07 5.14 -7.35
CA THR A 41 18.97 5.82 -6.64
C THR A 41 18.41 4.93 -5.53
N ILE A 42 18.17 3.64 -5.80
CA ILE A 42 17.69 2.67 -4.80
C ILE A 42 18.69 2.51 -3.66
N TRP A 43 19.98 2.36 -3.96
CA TRP A 43 21.04 2.22 -2.97
C TRP A 43 21.23 3.47 -2.09
N GLN A 44 20.98 4.65 -2.63
CA GLN A 44 21.11 5.91 -1.90
C GLN A 44 19.90 6.24 -1.03
N ARG A 45 18.80 5.47 -1.11
CA ARG A 45 17.67 5.65 -0.19
C ARG A 45 18.11 5.29 1.22
N GLN A 46 17.79 6.17 2.17
CA GLN A 46 18.07 5.93 3.59
C GLN A 46 17.36 4.70 4.14
N THR A 47 16.29 4.27 3.48
CA THR A 47 15.48 3.11 3.79
C THR A 47 16.03 1.81 3.18
N THR A 48 17.08 1.83 2.36
CA THR A 48 17.64 0.60 1.77
C THR A 48 18.77 0.05 2.65
N LEU A 49 18.59 -1.17 3.20
CA LEU A 49 19.65 -1.90 3.90
C LEU A 49 20.59 -2.60 2.95
N ASN A 50 20.00 -3.37 2.04
CA ASN A 50 20.69 -4.19 1.05
C ASN A 50 19.90 -4.12 -0.25
N ALA A 51 20.59 -4.20 -1.39
CA ALA A 51 19.93 -4.41 -2.67
C ALA A 51 20.74 -5.33 -3.58
N ARG A 52 20.07 -5.95 -4.54
CA ARG A 52 20.72 -6.68 -5.64
C ARG A 52 19.88 -6.55 -6.91
N THR A 53 20.51 -6.74 -8.06
CA THR A 53 19.81 -6.87 -9.33
C THR A 53 19.57 -8.33 -9.68
N THR A 54 18.51 -8.58 -10.44
CA THR A 54 18.11 -9.91 -10.90
C THR A 54 17.14 -9.78 -12.07
N GLU A 55 16.83 -10.89 -12.72
CA GLU A 55 15.68 -11.03 -13.62
C GLU A 55 14.57 -11.79 -12.89
N VAL A 56 13.32 -11.53 -13.28
CA VAL A 56 12.15 -12.24 -12.75
C VAL A 56 11.70 -13.31 -13.74
N ASP A 57 11.58 -14.56 -13.28
CA ASP A 57 10.95 -15.61 -14.08
C ASP A 57 9.42 -15.51 -13.98
N PHE A 58 8.81 -14.80 -14.94
CA PHE A 58 7.36 -14.65 -15.00
C PHE A 58 6.60 -15.96 -15.19
N LYS A 59 7.23 -17.01 -15.74
CA LYS A 59 6.57 -18.33 -15.87
C LYS A 59 6.32 -18.96 -14.51
N VAL A 60 7.20 -18.71 -13.54
CA VAL A 60 7.03 -19.16 -12.15
C VAL A 60 5.82 -18.49 -11.52
N LEU A 61 5.67 -17.17 -11.65
CA LEU A 61 4.50 -16.45 -11.12
C LEU A 61 3.18 -16.93 -11.73
N GLU A 62 3.16 -17.18 -13.03
CA GLU A 62 1.95 -17.60 -13.75
C GLU A 62 1.59 -19.05 -13.48
N GLY A 63 2.57 -19.96 -13.57
CA GLY A 63 2.36 -21.40 -13.57
C GLY A 63 2.26 -22.03 -12.19
N GLN A 64 2.92 -21.45 -11.17
CA GLN A 64 3.07 -22.10 -9.87
C GLN A 64 2.19 -21.48 -8.79
N ILE A 65 1.70 -22.34 -7.91
CA ILE A 65 0.92 -21.93 -6.73
C ILE A 65 1.87 -21.69 -5.55
N GLU A 66 2.91 -22.49 -5.39
CA GLU A 66 3.95 -22.26 -4.39
C GLU A 66 5.25 -21.88 -5.10
N ILE A 67 5.90 -20.82 -4.65
CA ILE A 67 7.14 -20.29 -5.24
C ILE A 67 8.18 -20.02 -4.15
N ASP A 68 9.45 -20.12 -4.51
CA ASP A 68 10.55 -19.73 -3.64
C ASP A 68 11.06 -18.34 -4.04
N LEU A 69 11.07 -17.42 -3.09
CA LEU A 69 11.64 -16.10 -3.23
C LEU A 69 13.08 -16.13 -2.70
N ASN A 70 14.04 -16.41 -3.56
CA ASN A 70 15.47 -16.30 -3.28
C ASN A 70 15.90 -14.83 -3.22
N LEU A 71 15.56 -14.13 -2.14
CA LEU A 71 15.75 -12.68 -2.02
C LEU A 71 17.22 -12.28 -1.98
N PHE A 72 18.02 -12.96 -1.17
CA PHE A 72 19.46 -12.73 -1.01
C PHE A 72 20.17 -14.07 -0.77
N PRO A 73 21.50 -14.15 -0.95
CA PRO A 73 22.26 -15.33 -0.56
C PRO A 73 21.94 -15.75 0.89
N GLY A 74 21.43 -16.97 1.08
CA GLY A 74 21.02 -17.50 2.39
C GLY A 74 19.66 -17.00 2.91
N LYS A 75 18.94 -16.12 2.18
CA LYS A 75 17.59 -15.67 2.52
C LYS A 75 16.61 -16.12 1.43
N GLN A 76 15.88 -17.19 1.72
CA GLN A 76 14.80 -17.70 0.88
C GLN A 76 13.48 -17.63 1.63
N ILE A 77 12.40 -17.29 0.93
CA ILE A 77 11.05 -17.23 1.49
C ILE A 77 10.11 -18.03 0.60
N LYS A 78 9.47 -19.05 1.17
CA LYS A 78 8.45 -19.83 0.47
C LYS A 78 7.09 -19.14 0.59
N VAL A 79 6.43 -18.94 -0.54
CA VAL A 79 5.15 -18.23 -0.62
C VAL A 79 4.12 -19.03 -1.40
N LEU A 80 2.94 -19.18 -0.79
CA LEU A 80 1.77 -19.79 -1.40
C LEU A 80 0.87 -18.70 -1.99
N ARG A 81 0.63 -18.74 -3.30
CA ARG A 81 -0.32 -17.89 -4.02
C ARG A 81 -1.73 -18.12 -3.50
N THR A 82 -2.35 -17.07 -2.98
CA THR A 82 -3.73 -17.08 -2.51
C THR A 82 -4.69 -16.53 -3.56
N GLU A 83 -4.22 -15.60 -4.39
CA GLU A 83 -5.07 -14.92 -5.38
C GLU A 83 -4.24 -14.45 -6.57
N MET A 84 -4.86 -14.46 -7.75
CA MET A 84 -4.34 -13.83 -8.95
C MET A 84 -5.47 -13.09 -9.68
N GLU A 85 -5.43 -11.77 -9.63
CA GLU A 85 -6.42 -10.92 -10.31
C GLU A 85 -5.84 -10.44 -11.65
N ARG A 86 -6.39 -10.91 -12.78
CA ARG A 86 -5.95 -10.48 -14.12
C ARG A 86 -6.65 -9.20 -14.57
N SER A 87 -5.91 -8.35 -15.27
CA SER A 87 -6.41 -7.14 -15.93
C SER A 87 -6.04 -7.17 -17.42
N ARG A 88 -6.43 -6.12 -18.16
CA ARG A 88 -6.03 -5.98 -19.57
C ARG A 88 -4.52 -5.72 -19.74
N SER A 89 -3.86 -5.13 -18.75
CA SER A 89 -2.46 -4.73 -18.83
C SER A 89 -1.50 -5.69 -18.10
N GLY A 90 -2.01 -6.69 -17.40
CA GLY A 90 -1.21 -7.62 -16.63
C GLY A 90 -2.00 -8.31 -15.51
N TYR A 91 -1.40 -8.50 -14.35
CA TYR A 91 -2.07 -9.14 -13.21
C TYR A 91 -1.50 -8.71 -11.86
N VAL A 92 -2.31 -8.88 -10.82
CA VAL A 92 -1.89 -8.81 -9.42
C VAL A 92 -1.75 -10.23 -8.89
N TRP A 93 -0.61 -10.53 -8.32
CA TRP A 93 -0.30 -11.79 -7.64
C TRP A 93 -0.24 -11.54 -6.14
N ASN A 94 -1.05 -12.26 -5.36
CA ASN A 94 -1.03 -12.21 -3.90
C ASN A 94 -0.69 -13.59 -3.35
N GLY A 95 0.14 -13.63 -2.32
CA GLY A 95 0.46 -14.85 -1.60
C GLY A 95 0.77 -14.62 -0.14
N ILE A 96 0.76 -15.73 0.61
CA ILE A 96 1.10 -15.79 2.03
C ILE A 96 2.40 -16.57 2.20
N VAL A 97 3.24 -16.09 3.12
CA VAL A 97 4.46 -16.82 3.49
C VAL A 97 4.06 -18.08 4.25
N THR A 98 4.63 -19.23 3.88
CA THR A 98 4.29 -20.53 4.47
C THR A 98 5.07 -20.82 5.75
N GLU A 99 6.25 -20.22 5.91
CA GLU A 99 7.11 -20.32 7.10
C GLU A 99 7.26 -18.95 7.80
N GLY A 100 6.71 -18.83 9.00
CA GLY A 100 6.63 -17.56 9.73
C GLY A 100 5.36 -16.76 9.37
N TYR A 101 5.41 -15.44 9.52
CA TYR A 101 4.26 -14.58 9.22
C TYR A 101 4.58 -13.57 8.13
N GLY A 102 3.82 -13.58 7.04
CA GLY A 102 4.15 -12.70 5.93
C GLY A 102 3.20 -12.78 4.75
N THR A 103 3.38 -11.85 3.84
CA THR A 103 2.62 -11.75 2.59
C THR A 103 3.51 -11.25 1.48
N ALA A 104 3.17 -11.61 0.24
CA ALA A 104 3.76 -11.00 -0.95
C ALA A 104 2.63 -10.50 -1.86
N THR A 105 2.77 -9.27 -2.33
CA THR A 105 1.87 -8.64 -3.32
C THR A 105 2.74 -8.12 -4.44
N ILE A 106 2.48 -8.59 -5.66
CA ILE A 106 3.26 -8.28 -6.85
C ILE A 106 2.30 -7.85 -7.96
N VAL A 107 2.49 -6.66 -8.49
CA VAL A 107 1.84 -6.16 -9.71
C VAL A 107 2.76 -6.45 -10.88
N VAL A 108 2.24 -7.17 -11.87
CA VAL A 108 2.96 -7.51 -13.10
C VAL A 108 2.31 -6.81 -14.29
N GLU A 109 3.11 -6.12 -15.09
CA GLU A 109 2.71 -5.49 -16.36
C GLU A 109 3.80 -5.68 -17.41
N GLY A 110 3.54 -6.52 -18.42
CA GLY A 110 4.57 -6.91 -19.39
C GLY A 110 5.73 -7.63 -18.71
N ASP A 111 6.94 -7.09 -18.84
CA ASP A 111 8.19 -7.56 -18.23
C ASP A 111 8.51 -6.86 -16.89
N MET A 112 7.58 -6.09 -16.35
CA MET A 112 7.77 -5.33 -15.11
C MET A 112 7.04 -6.00 -13.96
N ALA A 113 7.78 -6.33 -12.89
CA ALA A 113 7.24 -6.74 -11.61
C ALA A 113 7.53 -5.62 -10.59
N THR A 114 6.48 -5.13 -9.93
CA THR A 114 6.59 -4.20 -8.80
C THR A 114 5.87 -4.80 -7.62
N GLY A 115 6.53 -4.96 -6.48
CA GLY A 115 5.94 -5.69 -5.38
C GLY A 115 6.55 -5.42 -4.01
N THR A 116 5.80 -5.79 -2.99
CA THR A 116 6.23 -5.82 -1.60
C THR A 116 6.13 -7.23 -1.09
N ILE A 117 7.19 -7.68 -0.42
CA ILE A 117 7.22 -8.94 0.31
C ILE A 117 7.50 -8.60 1.77
N SER A 118 6.77 -9.22 2.70
CA SER A 118 7.07 -9.11 4.11
C SER A 118 7.13 -10.49 4.74
N GLN A 119 8.08 -10.70 5.64
CA GLN A 119 8.18 -11.89 6.49
C GLN A 119 8.70 -11.46 7.85
N ASP A 120 7.98 -11.81 8.90
CA ASP A 120 8.25 -11.41 10.28
C ASP A 120 8.51 -9.91 10.35
N ASP A 121 9.65 -9.43 10.81
CA ASP A 121 9.98 -7.99 10.91
C ASP A 121 10.66 -7.41 9.65
N GLU A 122 10.85 -8.22 8.60
CA GLU A 122 11.54 -7.81 7.39
C GLU A 122 10.56 -7.45 6.27
N VAL A 123 10.92 -6.42 5.51
CA VAL A 123 10.20 -5.96 4.32
C VAL A 123 11.17 -5.87 3.15
N TYR A 124 10.74 -6.35 2.00
CA TYR A 124 11.49 -6.34 0.76
C TYR A 124 10.65 -5.73 -0.36
N ARG A 125 11.31 -5.10 -1.33
CA ARG A 125 10.67 -4.53 -2.52
C ARG A 125 11.26 -5.11 -3.79
N ILE A 126 10.39 -5.32 -4.76
CA ILE A 126 10.73 -5.61 -6.16
C ILE A 126 10.51 -4.32 -6.93
N SER A 127 11.55 -3.79 -7.55
CA SER A 127 11.48 -2.57 -8.37
C SER A 127 11.94 -2.87 -9.80
N PRO A 128 11.15 -2.56 -10.84
CA PRO A 128 11.59 -2.72 -12.22
C PRO A 128 12.69 -1.71 -12.55
N LEU A 129 13.71 -2.18 -13.28
CA LEU A 129 14.80 -1.36 -13.82
C LEU A 129 14.66 -1.17 -15.34
N GLY A 130 13.76 -1.91 -15.98
CA GLY A 130 13.54 -1.93 -17.43
C GLY A 130 14.29 -3.07 -18.12
N ASN A 131 13.86 -3.45 -19.33
CA ASN A 131 14.41 -4.56 -20.12
C ASN A 131 14.48 -5.89 -19.33
N GLY A 132 13.40 -6.26 -18.65
CA GLY A 132 13.32 -7.49 -17.84
C GLY A 132 14.16 -7.52 -16.56
N MET A 133 14.94 -6.48 -16.26
CA MET A 133 15.75 -6.39 -15.03
C MET A 133 14.95 -5.79 -13.87
N HIS A 134 15.23 -6.26 -12.66
CA HIS A 134 14.64 -5.79 -11.41
C HIS A 134 15.71 -5.60 -10.34
N ALA A 135 15.41 -4.74 -9.37
CA ALA A 135 16.13 -4.65 -8.11
C ALA A 135 15.28 -5.24 -6.99
N ILE A 136 15.92 -6.08 -6.16
CA ILE A 136 15.37 -6.54 -4.89
C ILE A 136 16.07 -5.76 -3.80
N SER A 137 15.32 -5.03 -2.98
CA SER A 137 15.87 -4.28 -1.85
C SER A 137 15.23 -4.71 -0.54
N GLN A 138 16.06 -4.83 0.51
CA GLN A 138 15.61 -4.97 1.89
C GLN A 138 15.44 -3.57 2.49
N ILE A 139 14.31 -3.37 3.17
CA ILE A 139 13.90 -2.06 3.68
C ILE A 139 14.18 -1.96 5.18
N ASP A 140 14.89 -0.90 5.59
CA ASP A 140 14.94 -0.45 6.98
C ASP A 140 13.71 0.40 7.30
N SER A 141 12.69 -0.21 7.88
CA SER A 141 11.48 0.52 8.24
C SER A 141 11.68 1.56 9.35
N ARG A 142 12.83 1.56 10.04
CA ARG A 142 13.16 2.56 11.08
C ARG A 142 13.65 3.88 10.47
N MET A 143 14.05 3.86 9.21
CA MET A 143 14.58 5.02 8.49
C MET A 143 13.51 5.76 7.68
N PHE A 144 12.25 5.32 7.74
CA PHE A 144 11.14 6.11 7.19
C PHE A 144 10.98 7.43 7.96
N PRO A 145 10.54 8.51 7.28
CA PRO A 145 10.10 9.72 7.94
C PRO A 145 9.06 9.48 9.03
N MET A 146 8.84 10.50 9.86
CA MET A 146 7.68 10.52 10.75
C MET A 146 6.39 10.37 9.94
N GLU A 147 5.40 9.67 10.48
CA GLU A 147 4.16 9.38 9.78
C GLU A 147 3.45 10.66 9.31
N HIS A 148 3.27 11.57 10.27
CA HIS A 148 2.48 12.79 10.18
C HIS A 148 3.03 13.79 11.24
N PRO A 149 2.83 15.11 11.08
CA PRO A 149 3.18 16.09 12.12
C PRO A 149 2.59 15.72 13.49
N PRO A 150 3.29 16.02 14.61
CA PRO A 150 2.73 15.90 15.95
C PRO A 150 1.43 16.72 16.05
N LEU A 151 0.39 16.18 16.70
CA LEU A 151 -0.95 16.78 16.75
C LEU A 151 -1.04 18.14 17.44
N GLU A 152 0.05 18.63 18.05
CA GLU A 152 0.11 20.02 18.53
C GLU A 152 0.13 21.04 17.37
N GLU A 153 0.40 20.60 16.14
CA GLU A 153 0.27 21.40 14.93
C GLU A 153 -0.88 20.86 14.03
N ASN A 154 -2.01 21.56 14.07
CA ASN A 154 -3.08 21.58 13.05
C ASN A 154 -3.69 20.22 12.64
N VAL A 155 -4.51 19.64 13.51
CA VAL A 155 -5.59 18.77 13.02
C VAL A 155 -6.67 19.66 12.42
N PHE A 156 -6.70 19.77 11.10
CA PHE A 156 -7.84 20.36 10.39
C PHE A 156 -9.02 19.39 10.45
N VAL A 157 -9.74 19.39 11.58
CA VAL A 157 -11.08 18.80 11.66
C VAL A 157 -12.01 19.84 11.07
N GLU A 158 -12.58 19.55 9.90
CA GLU A 158 -13.74 20.33 9.46
C GLU A 158 -14.90 20.00 10.40
N GLU A 159 -15.48 21.01 11.05
CA GLU A 159 -16.78 20.89 11.69
C GLU A 159 -17.78 20.49 10.60
N VAL A 160 -18.18 19.23 10.61
CA VAL A 160 -19.25 18.77 9.75
C VAL A 160 -20.54 19.32 10.36
N GLU A 161 -21.15 20.33 9.74
CA GLU A 161 -22.54 20.67 10.02
C GLU A 161 -23.35 19.37 9.95
N GLU A 162 -24.09 19.10 11.02
CA GLU A 162 -24.89 17.89 11.22
C GLU A 162 -26.04 17.86 10.20
N GLN A 163 -25.73 17.56 8.94
CA GLN A 163 -26.74 17.20 7.96
C GLN A 163 -27.29 15.85 8.36
N ARG A 164 -28.51 15.90 8.88
CA ARG A 164 -29.34 14.75 9.30
C ARG A 164 -29.03 13.53 8.45
N GLU A 165 -28.61 12.47 9.12
CA GLU A 165 -28.48 11.14 8.54
C GLU A 165 -29.80 10.76 7.87
N GLU A 166 -29.88 10.90 6.55
CA GLU A 166 -30.86 10.14 5.79
C GLU A 166 -30.42 8.68 5.88
N THR A 167 -31.26 7.88 6.53
CA THR A 167 -31.17 6.43 6.64
C THR A 167 -31.11 5.80 5.24
N GLN A 168 -29.93 5.81 4.61
CA GLN A 168 -29.73 5.15 3.33
C GLN A 168 -29.49 3.67 3.58
N GLN A 169 -30.48 2.90 3.13
CA GLN A 169 -30.56 1.45 3.15
C GLN A 169 -29.21 0.81 2.80
N SER A 170 -28.77 -0.15 3.62
CA SER A 170 -27.51 -0.86 3.42
C SER A 170 -27.55 -1.66 2.11
N ASP A 171 -27.11 -1.06 1.01
CA ASP A 171 -26.80 -1.82 -0.19
C ASP A 171 -25.57 -2.68 0.14
N SER A 172 -25.79 -3.99 0.24
CA SER A 172 -24.88 -5.02 0.73
C SER A 172 -23.76 -5.38 -0.28
N ARG A 173 -23.36 -4.41 -1.10
CA ARG A 173 -22.27 -4.54 -2.05
C ARG A 173 -21.10 -3.70 -1.59
N ALA A 174 -19.89 -4.26 -1.77
CA ALA A 174 -18.62 -3.57 -1.62
C ALA A 174 -18.69 -2.17 -2.21
N LYS A 175 -18.42 -1.16 -1.37
CA LYS A 175 -18.49 0.25 -1.76
C LYS A 175 -17.25 0.60 -2.54
N THR A 176 -17.46 1.00 -3.79
CA THR A 176 -16.35 1.45 -4.63
C THR A 176 -16.09 2.91 -4.38
N ILE A 177 -14.87 3.24 -3.96
CA ILE A 177 -14.38 4.62 -3.82
C ILE A 177 -13.47 4.87 -5.02
N ASP A 178 -13.87 5.80 -5.88
CA ASP A 178 -13.15 6.19 -7.08
C ASP A 178 -12.01 7.15 -6.72
N ILE A 179 -10.77 6.76 -7.00
CA ILE A 179 -9.58 7.54 -6.65
C ILE A 179 -8.86 8.04 -7.90
N LEU A 180 -8.53 9.32 -7.91
CA LEU A 180 -7.59 9.93 -8.84
C LEU A 180 -6.25 10.14 -8.13
N VAL A 181 -5.16 9.81 -8.81
CA VAL A 181 -3.81 9.99 -8.27
C VAL A 181 -2.99 10.93 -9.15
N ALA A 182 -2.55 12.05 -8.60
CA ALA A 182 -1.58 12.94 -9.21
C ALA A 182 -0.17 12.58 -8.73
N TYR A 183 0.86 12.85 -9.51
CA TYR A 183 2.24 12.71 -9.08
C TYR A 183 3.14 13.80 -9.65
N THR A 184 4.16 14.19 -8.89
CA THR A 184 5.11 15.25 -9.27
C THR A 184 6.21 14.73 -10.19
N PRO A 185 6.93 15.63 -10.89
CA PRO A 185 8.16 15.29 -11.61
C PRO A 185 9.22 14.60 -10.75
N SER A 186 9.40 15.04 -9.51
CA SER A 186 10.41 14.53 -8.59
C SER A 186 10.07 13.11 -8.12
N ALA A 187 8.81 12.85 -7.76
CA ALA A 187 8.35 11.50 -7.42
C ALA A 187 8.49 10.53 -8.60
N ALA A 188 8.14 10.98 -9.81
CA ALA A 188 8.25 10.16 -11.01
C ALA A 188 9.70 9.72 -11.30
N SER A 189 10.67 10.63 -11.23
CA SER A 189 12.07 10.33 -11.55
C SER A 189 12.75 9.42 -10.53
N THR A 190 12.36 9.49 -9.25
CA THR A 190 13.02 8.73 -8.18
C THR A 190 12.36 7.37 -7.89
N SER A 191 11.09 7.20 -8.25
CA SER A 191 10.34 5.95 -8.01
C SER A 191 10.72 4.81 -8.95
N GLY A 192 11.37 5.12 -10.08
CA GLY A 192 11.64 4.17 -11.17
C GLY A 192 10.41 3.99 -12.07
N ASN A 193 9.35 3.37 -11.55
CA ASN A 193 8.07 3.24 -12.25
C ASN A 193 6.91 3.70 -11.36
N ILE A 194 6.56 4.98 -11.48
CA ILE A 194 5.49 5.60 -10.69
C ILE A 194 4.12 4.98 -10.94
N SER A 195 3.84 4.51 -12.16
CA SER A 195 2.56 3.88 -12.52
C SER A 195 2.35 2.57 -11.77
N SER A 196 3.37 1.71 -11.78
CA SER A 196 3.32 0.43 -11.06
C SER A 196 3.36 0.64 -9.54
N LEU A 197 4.07 1.66 -9.04
CA LEU A 197 4.03 2.04 -7.62
C LEU A 197 2.61 2.42 -7.16
N ILE A 198 1.92 3.28 -7.92
CA ILE A 198 0.56 3.72 -7.61
C ILE A 198 -0.42 2.53 -7.65
N LYS A 199 -0.30 1.65 -8.65
CA LYS A 199 -1.12 0.43 -8.73
C LYS A 199 -0.87 -0.50 -7.55
N LEU A 200 0.40 -0.67 -7.14
CA LEU A 200 0.74 -1.47 -5.97
C LEU A 200 0.15 -0.84 -4.69
N ALA A 201 0.23 0.48 -4.51
CA ALA A 201 -0.34 1.17 -3.36
C ALA A 201 -1.87 0.98 -3.26
N VAL A 202 -2.60 1.11 -4.38
CA VAL A 202 -4.05 0.83 -4.44
C VAL A 202 -4.33 -0.65 -4.15
N THR A 203 -3.51 -1.55 -4.68
CA THR A 203 -3.65 -3.00 -4.47
C THR A 203 -3.44 -3.38 -3.00
N GLU A 204 -2.38 -2.88 -2.37
CA GLU A 204 -2.10 -3.10 -0.95
C GLU A 204 -3.20 -2.51 -0.07
N SER A 205 -3.76 -1.35 -0.45
CA SER A 205 -4.90 -0.75 0.24
C SER A 205 -6.15 -1.63 0.15
N ASN A 206 -6.48 -2.16 -1.03
CA ASN A 206 -7.58 -3.12 -1.18
C ASN A 206 -7.34 -4.41 -0.39
N GLN A 207 -6.10 -4.91 -0.39
CA GLN A 207 -5.73 -6.07 0.42
C GLN A 207 -5.92 -5.78 1.92
N SER A 208 -5.58 -4.58 2.37
CA SER A 208 -5.78 -4.14 3.76
C SER A 208 -7.24 -4.20 4.19
N TYR A 209 -8.16 -3.83 3.30
CA TYR A 209 -9.60 -3.89 3.54
C TYR A 209 -10.07 -5.34 3.67
N ARG A 210 -9.68 -6.21 2.74
CA ARG A 210 -9.98 -7.66 2.78
C ARG A 210 -9.47 -8.31 4.06
N ASN A 211 -8.20 -8.08 4.39
CA ASN A 211 -7.54 -8.55 5.60
C ASN A 211 -8.32 -8.17 6.87
N SER A 212 -8.95 -7.00 6.85
CA SER A 212 -9.59 -6.41 8.03
C SER A 212 -11.12 -6.55 8.05
N GLY A 213 -11.72 -7.22 7.07
CA GLY A 213 -13.18 -7.36 6.95
C GLY A 213 -13.90 -6.03 6.68
N ILE A 214 -13.29 -5.18 5.85
CA ILE A 214 -13.84 -3.90 5.42
C ILE A 214 -14.38 -4.07 4.00
N ASP A 215 -15.62 -3.66 3.78
CA ASP A 215 -16.34 -3.85 2.52
C ASP A 215 -16.20 -2.63 1.59
N ILE A 216 -14.95 -2.29 1.29
CA ILE A 216 -14.55 -1.17 0.42
C ILE A 216 -13.65 -1.69 -0.69
N LYS A 217 -13.82 -1.13 -1.89
CA LYS A 217 -12.90 -1.27 -3.02
C LYS A 217 -12.45 0.10 -3.50
N LEU A 218 -11.16 0.38 -3.38
CA LEU A 218 -10.55 1.51 -4.09
C LEU A 218 -10.39 1.16 -5.56
N ARG A 219 -10.89 2.05 -6.43
CA ARG A 219 -10.77 1.93 -7.88
C ARG A 219 -10.02 3.15 -8.43
N LEU A 220 -8.82 2.92 -8.94
CA LEU A 220 -8.05 3.94 -9.63
C LEU A 220 -8.74 4.31 -10.94
N VAL A 221 -9.35 5.50 -10.99
CA VAL A 221 -10.09 5.98 -12.18
C VAL A 221 -9.25 6.85 -13.10
N HIS A 222 -8.20 7.48 -12.55
CA HIS A 222 -7.26 8.26 -13.34
C HIS A 222 -5.91 8.41 -12.64
N THR A 223 -4.87 8.59 -13.44
CA THR A 223 -3.54 8.95 -12.95
C THR A 223 -2.90 9.94 -13.91
N TYR A 224 -2.27 10.99 -13.38
CA TYR A 224 -1.58 11.96 -14.23
C TYR A 224 -0.38 12.61 -13.53
N ARG A 225 0.58 13.05 -14.34
CA ARG A 225 1.69 13.89 -13.89
C ARG A 225 1.24 15.34 -13.84
N THR A 226 1.38 15.99 -12.69
CA THR A 226 1.26 17.45 -12.61
C THR A 226 2.60 18.12 -12.93
N ASN A 227 2.57 19.37 -13.39
CA ASN A 227 3.78 20.19 -13.57
C ASN A 227 4.24 20.85 -12.26
N TYR A 228 3.54 20.60 -11.15
CA TYR A 228 3.87 21.15 -9.85
C TYR A 228 5.28 20.79 -9.38
N ARG A 229 6.00 21.79 -8.88
CA ARG A 229 7.26 21.63 -8.17
C ARG A 229 6.98 21.70 -6.68
N GLU A 230 7.33 20.63 -5.98
CA GLU A 230 7.20 20.49 -4.53
C GLU A 230 7.80 21.69 -3.81
N SER A 231 7.08 22.20 -2.81
CA SER A 231 7.55 23.32 -1.98
C SER A 231 8.60 22.87 -0.95
N GLY A 232 8.62 21.57 -0.64
CA GLY A 232 9.38 21.01 0.49
C GLY A 232 8.57 20.96 1.79
N ASP A 233 7.32 21.41 1.79
CA ASP A 233 6.42 21.38 2.94
C ASP A 233 5.06 20.74 2.59
N PHE A 234 4.65 19.72 3.37
CA PHE A 234 3.41 18.98 3.15
C PHE A 234 2.16 19.84 3.33
N ASN A 235 2.12 20.76 4.30
CA ASN A 235 0.96 21.62 4.51
C ASN A 235 0.72 22.51 3.29
N THR A 236 1.79 23.11 2.77
CA THR A 236 1.77 23.93 1.56
C THR A 236 1.39 23.10 0.33
N ASP A 237 2.02 21.95 0.13
CA ASP A 237 1.76 21.09 -1.03
C ASP A 237 0.32 20.54 -1.03
N LEU A 238 -0.20 20.10 0.14
CA LEU A 238 -1.58 19.63 0.27
C LEU A 238 -2.59 20.76 0.10
N SER A 239 -2.33 21.94 0.69
CA SER A 239 -3.20 23.12 0.55
C SER A 239 -3.33 23.51 -0.93
N ARG A 240 -2.21 23.58 -1.65
CA ARG A 240 -2.17 23.85 -3.09
C ARG A 240 -2.85 22.76 -3.92
N PHE A 241 -2.78 21.50 -3.50
CA PHE A 241 -3.46 20.41 -4.20
C PHE A 241 -4.98 20.44 -4.00
N ARG A 242 -5.45 20.94 -2.85
CA ARG A 242 -6.87 21.02 -2.50
C ARG A 242 -7.53 22.31 -2.98
N ASN A 243 -6.88 23.45 -2.84
CA ASN A 243 -7.51 24.74 -3.09
C ASN A 243 -7.83 24.94 -4.58
N LYS A 244 -8.80 25.81 -4.85
CA LYS A 244 -9.20 26.19 -6.22
C LYS A 244 -8.68 27.59 -6.54
N ASN A 245 -8.20 27.77 -7.75
CA ASN A 245 -7.77 29.05 -8.33
C ASN A 245 -6.66 29.75 -7.54
N ASP A 246 -5.76 28.99 -6.92
CA ASP A 246 -4.58 29.54 -6.24
C ASP A 246 -3.33 29.58 -7.14
N GLY A 247 -3.48 29.16 -8.40
CA GLY A 247 -2.40 29.10 -9.39
C GLY A 247 -1.55 27.85 -9.31
N HIS A 248 -1.89 26.89 -8.44
CA HIS A 248 -1.17 25.64 -8.27
C HIS A 248 -2.09 24.44 -8.43
N MET A 249 -1.71 23.50 -9.30
CA MET A 249 -2.42 22.22 -9.48
C MET A 249 -3.94 22.34 -9.75
N ASP A 250 -4.43 23.52 -10.16
CA ASP A 250 -5.85 23.79 -10.40
C ASP A 250 -6.48 22.79 -11.40
N GLU A 251 -5.65 22.19 -12.26
CA GLU A 251 -6.09 21.13 -13.18
C GLU A 251 -6.68 19.90 -12.47
N VAL A 252 -6.33 19.65 -11.20
CA VAL A 252 -6.84 18.49 -10.44
C VAL A 252 -8.35 18.50 -10.34
N HIS A 253 -8.98 19.66 -10.17
CA HIS A 253 -10.43 19.78 -9.97
C HIS A 253 -11.18 19.37 -11.23
N SER A 254 -10.79 19.91 -12.39
CA SER A 254 -11.39 19.51 -13.67
C SER A 254 -11.20 18.02 -13.97
N ARG A 255 -10.05 17.45 -13.60
CA ARG A 255 -9.79 16.01 -13.77
C ARG A 255 -10.59 15.16 -12.80
N ARG A 256 -10.75 15.60 -11.56
CA ARG A 256 -11.59 14.95 -10.55
C ARG A 256 -13.02 14.85 -11.05
N ASP A 257 -13.57 15.94 -11.55
CA ASP A 257 -14.93 15.98 -12.12
C ASP A 257 -15.04 15.10 -13.38
N GLN A 258 -14.09 15.24 -14.32
CA GLN A 258 -14.07 14.48 -15.57
C GLN A 258 -14.05 12.97 -15.36
N HIS A 259 -13.25 12.51 -14.39
CA HIS A 259 -13.08 11.09 -14.08
C HIS A 259 -13.98 10.60 -12.94
N ARG A 260 -14.84 11.49 -12.40
CA ARG A 260 -15.79 11.21 -11.32
C ARG A 260 -15.11 10.62 -10.08
N ALA A 261 -13.95 11.15 -9.72
CA ALA A 261 -13.18 10.67 -8.58
C ALA A 261 -13.74 11.24 -7.26
N ASP A 262 -14.01 10.33 -6.32
CA ASP A 262 -14.49 10.65 -4.98
C ASP A 262 -13.38 11.27 -4.12
N ILE A 263 -12.14 10.84 -4.31
CA ILE A 263 -10.97 11.35 -3.56
C ILE A 263 -9.76 11.57 -4.49
N CYS A 264 -8.83 12.43 -4.05
CA CYS A 264 -7.59 12.71 -4.78
C CYS A 264 -6.36 12.51 -3.89
N VAL A 265 -5.31 11.87 -4.43
CA VAL A 265 -4.03 11.70 -3.73
C VAL A 265 -2.88 12.23 -4.59
N LEU A 266 -2.00 13.03 -3.99
CA LEU A 266 -0.76 13.51 -4.60
C LEU A 266 0.43 12.68 -4.11
N ILE A 267 1.19 12.09 -5.03
CA ILE A 267 2.46 11.43 -4.72
C ILE A 267 3.61 12.43 -4.90
N VAL A 268 4.37 12.65 -3.83
CA VAL A 268 5.48 13.61 -3.75
C VAL A 268 6.80 12.93 -3.34
N ASN A 269 7.92 13.61 -3.55
CA ASN A 269 9.25 13.28 -3.04
C ASN A 269 9.66 14.23 -1.91
N ASN A 270 8.78 14.39 -0.92
CA ASN A 270 9.03 15.18 0.28
C ASN A 270 9.25 14.25 1.49
N LYS A 271 10.39 14.38 2.17
CA LYS A 271 10.77 13.54 3.32
C LYS A 271 10.38 14.11 4.69
N GLN A 272 9.67 15.24 4.73
CA GLN A 272 9.21 15.84 5.99
C GLN A 272 8.32 14.86 6.78
N TYR A 273 7.38 14.20 6.09
CA TYR A 273 6.51 13.16 6.62
C TYR A 273 6.28 12.03 5.61
N CYS A 274 5.65 10.93 6.03
CA CYS A 274 5.18 9.90 5.10
C CYS A 274 3.87 10.28 4.41
N GLY A 275 3.04 11.12 5.05
CA GLY A 275 1.84 11.66 4.42
C GLY A 275 1.17 12.77 5.23
N LEU A 276 0.16 13.38 4.62
CA LEU A 276 -0.72 14.36 5.23
C LEU A 276 -2.10 14.29 4.59
N ALA A 277 -3.14 14.30 5.42
CA ALA A 277 -4.54 14.32 5.01
C ALA A 277 -5.43 15.03 6.04
N TYR A 278 -6.61 15.47 5.59
CA TYR A 278 -7.66 15.92 6.50
C TYR A 278 -8.28 14.72 7.22
N VAL A 279 -8.78 14.93 8.44
CA VAL A 279 -9.51 13.88 9.16
C VAL A 279 -11.01 14.06 8.97
N TYR A 280 -11.69 13.01 8.51
CA TYR A 280 -13.13 12.99 8.22
C TYR A 280 -13.56 14.01 7.15
N ALA A 281 -12.75 14.12 6.11
CA ALA A 281 -12.88 15.05 5.00
C ALA A 281 -14.29 15.11 4.41
N SER A 282 -14.72 16.29 3.98
CA SER A 282 -15.86 16.53 3.10
C SER A 282 -15.49 16.30 1.64
N ALA A 283 -16.44 16.44 0.71
CA ALA A 283 -16.14 16.39 -0.72
C ALA A 283 -15.08 17.43 -1.12
N GLN A 284 -15.11 18.61 -0.49
CA GLN A 284 -14.20 19.74 -0.74
C GLN A 284 -12.79 19.48 -0.19
N SER A 285 -12.66 18.71 0.90
CA SER A 285 -11.37 18.45 1.57
C SER A 285 -10.83 17.03 1.37
N ALA A 286 -11.44 16.21 0.51
CA ALA A 286 -11.05 14.82 0.22
C ALA A 286 -9.75 14.69 -0.63
N PHE A 287 -8.68 15.30 -0.14
CA PHE A 287 -7.35 15.35 -0.74
C PHE A 287 -6.30 14.89 0.27
N ALA A 288 -5.31 14.14 -0.20
CA ALA A 288 -4.16 13.73 0.61
C ALA A 288 -2.85 13.86 -0.18
N ALA A 289 -1.73 13.93 0.53
CA ALA A 289 -0.38 13.90 -0.03
C ALA A 289 0.42 12.77 0.62
N VAL A 290 1.22 12.04 -0.16
CA VAL A 290 1.97 10.86 0.30
C VAL A 290 3.39 10.89 -0.25
N HIS A 291 4.38 10.66 0.61
CA HIS A 291 5.75 10.45 0.17
C HIS A 291 5.86 9.13 -0.59
N TYR A 292 6.40 9.15 -1.82
CA TYR A 292 6.44 7.99 -2.70
C TYR A 292 7.06 6.74 -2.03
N ASP A 293 8.13 6.92 -1.25
CA ASP A 293 8.84 5.81 -0.62
C ASP A 293 8.05 5.22 0.55
N CYS A 294 7.09 5.94 1.12
CA CYS A 294 6.23 5.43 2.20
C CYS A 294 4.91 4.82 1.67
N ALA A 295 4.60 4.96 0.37
CA ALA A 295 3.31 4.59 -0.21
C ALA A 295 3.02 3.09 -0.13
N THR A 296 4.03 2.24 -0.37
CA THR A 296 3.92 0.79 -0.43
C THR A 296 4.80 0.09 0.61
N GLY A 297 4.32 -1.02 1.16
CA GLY A 297 4.97 -1.79 2.22
C GLY A 297 5.04 -1.10 3.60
N TYR A 298 5.01 0.23 3.64
CA TYR A 298 4.77 1.03 4.84
C TYR A 298 3.33 1.55 4.93
N TYR A 299 2.54 1.32 3.86
CA TYR A 299 1.09 1.52 3.78
C TYR A 299 0.60 2.95 4.04
N SER A 300 1.43 3.96 3.82
CA SER A 300 1.03 5.36 4.08
C SER A 300 -0.04 5.83 3.10
N PHE A 301 -0.09 5.27 1.89
CA PHE A 301 -1.18 5.55 0.95
C PHE A 301 -2.54 5.15 1.53
N ALA A 302 -2.64 3.95 2.10
CA ALA A 302 -3.85 3.50 2.79
C ALA A 302 -4.12 4.34 4.04
N HIS A 303 -3.08 4.65 4.82
CA HIS A 303 -3.14 5.45 6.05
C HIS A 303 -3.82 6.81 5.82
N GLU A 304 -3.35 7.58 4.83
CA GLU A 304 -3.90 8.89 4.53
C GLU A 304 -5.35 8.83 4.04
N ILE A 305 -5.71 7.82 3.24
CA ILE A 305 -7.11 7.60 2.85
C ILE A 305 -7.97 7.25 4.08
N GLY A 306 -7.40 6.52 5.05
CA GLY A 306 -8.03 6.25 6.33
C GLY A 306 -8.38 7.52 7.10
N HIS A 307 -7.48 8.51 7.12
CA HIS A 307 -7.76 9.82 7.71
C HIS A 307 -8.94 10.50 7.06
N LEU A 308 -9.01 10.54 5.72
CA LEU A 308 -10.15 11.13 5.01
C LEU A 308 -11.49 10.50 5.43
N GLN A 309 -11.49 9.22 5.80
CA GLN A 309 -12.66 8.48 6.30
C GLN A 309 -12.95 8.67 7.80
N GLY A 310 -12.09 9.38 8.53
CA GLY A 310 -12.23 9.67 9.96
C GLY A 310 -11.45 8.73 10.88
N ALA A 311 -10.59 7.87 10.33
CA ALA A 311 -9.71 7.04 11.13
C ALA A 311 -8.61 7.91 11.77
N ARG A 312 -8.27 7.58 13.01
CA ARG A 312 -7.34 8.31 13.87
C ARG A 312 -6.15 7.43 14.22
N HIS A 313 -5.08 8.08 14.68
CA HIS A 313 -3.91 7.36 15.16
C HIS A 313 -4.20 6.61 16.46
N ASN A 314 -3.25 5.80 16.95
CA ASN A 314 -3.42 5.12 18.23
C ASN A 314 -3.53 6.12 19.39
N PRO A 315 -4.24 5.79 20.48
CA PRO A 315 -4.63 6.78 21.48
C PRO A 315 -3.49 7.37 22.31
N GLU A 316 -2.35 6.69 22.36
CA GLU A 316 -1.12 7.18 23.00
C GLU A 316 -0.52 8.38 22.24
N ASN A 317 -0.87 8.52 20.96
CA ASN A 317 -0.41 9.60 20.09
C ASN A 317 -1.54 10.55 19.69
N ASP A 318 -2.79 10.09 19.68
CA ASP A 318 -3.99 10.87 19.37
C ASP A 318 -5.09 10.64 20.41
N SER A 319 -5.22 11.57 21.36
CA SER A 319 -6.23 11.47 22.42
C SER A 319 -7.64 11.93 21.98
N SER A 320 -7.80 12.41 20.74
CA SER A 320 -9.09 12.92 20.26
C SER A 320 -10.13 11.81 20.14
N SER A 321 -11.30 12.03 20.72
CA SER A 321 -12.44 11.10 20.57
C SER A 321 -13.32 11.41 19.35
N GLN A 322 -12.92 12.37 18.52
CA GLN A 322 -13.68 12.85 17.35
C GLN A 322 -13.01 12.41 16.05
N PRO A 323 -13.75 12.10 14.96
CA PRO A 323 -15.22 11.99 14.90
C PRO A 323 -15.75 10.70 15.56
N PHE A 324 -14.88 9.71 15.76
CA PHE A 324 -15.26 8.41 16.31
C PHE A 324 -14.33 8.03 17.46
N ALA A 325 -14.86 7.95 18.69
CA ALA A 325 -14.07 7.62 19.88
C ALA A 325 -13.42 6.21 19.84
N TYR A 326 -13.95 5.33 19.00
CA TYR A 326 -13.42 3.99 18.76
C TYR A 326 -12.46 3.93 17.56
N GLY A 327 -12.23 5.05 16.86
CA GLY A 327 -11.62 5.10 15.54
C GLY A 327 -10.10 5.11 15.52
N HIS A 328 -9.43 4.48 16.48
CA HIS A 328 -7.97 4.56 16.61
C HIS A 328 -7.20 3.32 16.10
N GLY A 329 -6.00 3.58 15.60
CA GLY A 329 -4.98 2.55 15.39
C GLY A 329 -4.65 1.76 16.66
N TYR A 330 -4.14 0.55 16.48
CA TYR A 330 -3.76 -0.36 17.55
C TYR A 330 -2.28 -0.75 17.47
N GLN A 331 -1.59 -0.74 18.62
CA GLN A 331 -0.29 -1.36 18.83
C GLN A 331 -0.47 -2.67 19.61
N ASP A 332 0.24 -3.73 19.22
CA ASP A 332 0.32 -4.95 20.02
C ASP A 332 0.91 -4.61 21.41
N PRO A 333 0.33 -5.09 22.53
CA PRO A 333 0.90 -4.89 23.86
C PRO A 333 2.34 -5.42 23.99
N GLY A 334 2.68 -6.47 23.24
CA GLY A 334 4.05 -7.00 23.15
C GLY A 334 4.98 -6.21 22.21
N ARG A 335 4.48 -5.12 21.60
CA ARG A 335 5.19 -4.25 20.65
C ARG A 335 5.84 -5.01 19.48
N LYS A 336 5.23 -6.11 19.05
CA LYS A 336 5.72 -6.86 17.88
C LYS A 336 5.21 -6.27 16.57
N TRP A 337 4.00 -5.73 16.59
CA TRP A 337 3.39 -5.15 15.40
C TRP A 337 2.40 -4.04 15.77
N ARG A 338 2.01 -3.28 14.75
CA ARG A 338 1.01 -2.22 14.81
C ARG A 338 0.15 -2.21 13.56
N THR A 339 -1.10 -1.81 13.69
CA THR A 339 -2.04 -1.63 12.55
C THR A 339 -1.73 -0.34 11.78
N ILE A 340 -2.30 -0.20 10.58
CA ILE A 340 -2.01 0.89 9.63
C ILE A 340 -2.02 2.28 10.27
N MET A 341 -3.04 2.60 11.08
CA MET A 341 -3.15 3.93 11.68
C MET A 341 -2.31 4.16 12.94
N ALA A 342 -1.75 3.12 13.55
CA ALA A 342 -0.92 3.35 14.74
C ALA A 342 0.45 3.93 14.35
N TYR A 343 1.00 4.83 15.17
CA TYR A 343 2.40 5.25 15.16
C TYR A 343 3.33 4.10 15.55
N ASN A 344 4.62 4.27 15.28
CA ASN A 344 5.63 3.28 15.62
C ASN A 344 5.68 3.04 17.14
N CYS A 345 5.87 1.78 17.54
CA CYS A 345 5.99 1.43 18.94
C CYS A 345 7.30 1.99 19.52
N PRO A 346 7.37 2.30 20.82
CA PRO A 346 8.65 2.58 21.46
C PRO A 346 9.59 1.38 21.35
N GLY A 347 10.76 1.58 20.75
CA GLY A 347 11.71 0.51 20.40
C GLY A 347 11.50 -0.12 19.01
N GLY A 348 10.48 0.31 18.28
CA GLY A 348 10.16 -0.14 16.92
C GLY A 348 9.25 -1.37 16.89
N CYS A 349 8.31 -1.40 15.95
CA CYS A 349 7.50 -2.57 15.64
C CYS A 349 7.02 -2.54 14.18
N LYS A 350 6.77 -3.72 13.61
CA LYS A 350 6.29 -3.82 12.23
C LYS A 350 4.90 -3.22 12.06
N ARG A 351 4.72 -2.37 11.06
CA ARG A 351 3.37 -2.02 10.58
C ARG A 351 2.85 -3.16 9.70
N ILE A 352 1.74 -3.76 10.11
CA ILE A 352 1.09 -4.83 9.33
C ILE A 352 0.00 -4.24 8.42
N ASN A 353 -0.28 -4.90 7.30
CA ASN A 353 -1.31 -4.49 6.34
C ASN A 353 -2.74 -4.80 6.84
N HIS A 354 -3.08 -4.28 8.01
CA HIS A 354 -4.35 -4.48 8.71
C HIS A 354 -4.78 -3.20 9.40
N TRP A 355 -6.09 -2.97 9.42
CA TRP A 355 -6.76 -1.96 10.22
C TRP A 355 -7.12 -2.53 11.59
N SER A 356 -7.20 -1.68 12.61
CA SER A 356 -7.64 -2.12 13.94
C SER A 356 -9.07 -2.68 13.88
N ASN A 357 -9.23 -3.90 14.38
CA ASN A 357 -10.49 -4.63 14.37
C ASN A 357 -10.48 -5.72 15.47
N PRO A 358 -11.32 -5.61 16.53
CA PRO A 358 -11.40 -6.60 17.60
C PRO A 358 -11.91 -7.98 17.15
N ALA A 359 -12.58 -8.08 16.00
CA ALA A 359 -13.07 -9.34 15.44
C ALA A 359 -12.00 -10.10 14.62
N LYS A 360 -10.84 -9.49 14.36
CA LYS A 360 -9.73 -10.10 13.60
C LYS A 360 -8.53 -10.34 14.52
N LYS A 361 -7.70 -11.30 14.13
CA LYS A 361 -6.51 -11.71 14.90
C LYS A 361 -5.26 -11.70 14.02
N ASN A 362 -4.14 -11.30 14.60
CA ASN A 362 -2.80 -11.52 14.06
C ASN A 362 -2.03 -12.46 15.00
N SER A 363 -1.56 -13.60 14.49
CA SER A 363 -0.87 -14.63 15.30
C SER A 363 -1.64 -15.01 16.58
N GLY A 364 -2.96 -15.16 16.48
CA GLY A 364 -3.86 -15.50 17.60
C GLY A 364 -4.24 -14.34 18.52
N LYS A 365 -3.57 -13.17 18.43
CA LYS A 365 -3.87 -11.97 19.22
C LYS A 365 -4.89 -11.07 18.52
N VAL A 366 -5.88 -10.57 19.25
CA VAL A 366 -6.87 -9.63 18.70
C VAL A 366 -6.21 -8.32 18.25
N MET A 367 -6.71 -7.73 17.16
CA MET A 367 -6.16 -6.51 16.56
C MET A 367 -6.90 -5.24 16.97
N GLY A 368 -7.45 -5.18 18.17
CA GLY A 368 -8.09 -3.98 18.67
C GLY A 368 -9.10 -4.23 19.77
N THR A 369 -9.87 -3.18 20.09
CA THR A 369 -10.96 -3.19 21.07
C THR A 369 -12.18 -2.52 20.45
N SER A 370 -13.38 -2.93 20.85
CA SER A 370 -14.61 -2.36 20.31
C SER A 370 -14.81 -0.88 20.67
N SER A 371 -14.31 -0.47 21.85
CA SER A 371 -14.51 0.87 22.40
C SER A 371 -13.46 1.90 21.95
N ARG A 372 -12.25 1.45 21.57
CA ARG A 372 -11.13 2.38 21.31
C ARG A 372 -10.37 2.11 20.02
N HIS A 373 -10.23 0.84 19.59
CA HIS A 373 -9.38 0.48 18.46
C HIS A 373 -10.13 -0.33 17.41
N ASN A 374 -10.97 0.35 16.62
CA ASN A 374 -11.84 -0.27 15.63
C ASN A 374 -12.00 0.61 14.38
N ASN A 375 -10.89 0.81 13.66
CA ASN A 375 -10.90 1.55 12.40
C ASN A 375 -11.68 0.82 11.33
N ALA A 376 -11.77 -0.51 11.37
CA ALA A 376 -12.62 -1.25 10.45
C ALA A 376 -14.09 -0.81 10.53
N ARG A 377 -14.60 -0.53 11.75
CA ARG A 377 -15.94 0.04 11.92
C ARG A 377 -16.05 1.45 11.35
N VAL A 378 -15.06 2.31 11.59
CA VAL A 378 -15.03 3.67 11.01
C VAL A 378 -15.13 3.60 9.50
N LEU A 379 -14.24 2.81 8.89
CA LEU A 379 -14.13 2.74 7.44
C LEU A 379 -15.41 2.23 6.79
N ASN A 380 -16.01 1.17 7.32
CA ASN A 380 -17.29 0.66 6.84
C ASN A 380 -18.44 1.68 7.02
N THR A 381 -18.46 2.43 8.12
CA THR A 381 -19.52 3.41 8.40
C THR A 381 -19.44 4.62 7.46
N SER A 382 -18.22 5.10 7.19
CA SER A 382 -18.00 6.28 6.34
C SER A 382 -18.00 5.97 4.84
N ALA A 383 -18.01 4.69 4.45
CA ALA A 383 -17.80 4.26 3.06
C ALA A 383 -18.82 4.88 2.08
N ASN A 384 -20.11 4.86 2.44
CA ASN A 384 -21.18 5.44 1.61
C ASN A 384 -20.96 6.93 1.36
N ARG A 385 -20.71 7.69 2.44
CA ARG A 385 -20.47 9.14 2.40
C ARG A 385 -19.29 9.47 1.48
N MET A 386 -18.18 8.75 1.63
CA MET A 386 -17.00 9.03 0.80
C MET A 386 -17.22 8.66 -0.66
N SER A 387 -17.89 7.54 -0.95
CA SER A 387 -18.22 7.12 -2.33
C SER A 387 -19.23 8.02 -3.05
N SER A 388 -19.71 9.08 -2.40
CA SER A 388 -20.63 10.07 -2.96
C SER A 388 -20.04 11.48 -3.06
N PHE A 389 -18.73 11.67 -2.91
CA PHE A 389 -18.06 12.99 -2.92
C PHE A 389 -17.88 13.64 -4.30
N ARG A 390 -18.58 13.11 -5.30
CA ARG A 390 -18.48 13.55 -6.70
C ARG A 390 -18.91 15.00 -6.89
#